data_AF-A0A1H6AUQ4-F1
#
_entry.id   AF-A0A1H6AUQ4-F1
#
_cell.length_a   1.000
_cell.length_b   1.000
_cell.length_c   1.000
_cell.angle_alpha   90.00
_cell.angle_beta   90.00
_cell.angle_gamma   90.00
#
_symmetry.space_group_name_H-M   'P 1'
#
loop_
_entity.id
_entity.type
_entity.pdbx_description
1 polymer ?
#
loop_
_entity_poly.entity_id
_entity_poly.type
_entity_poly.pdbx_seq_one_letter_code
_entity_poly.pdbx_strand_id
1 'polypeptide(L)'
;EVANFTQPQEELLRLREDTTPSGGVVDPLSMEYHDVSPFIYSINNPIRFIDPDGNQVWDMTTDKAHKSALAKFANTEQGKAFLAQYAKAGDVIGGVRFDADGKYSHQNVAFYSHSMRNKGETWHYLRTKQTRKGLPLTQVTGSTVRENQGELENLSFSVYLKTGMDVNNSLETIGHESFIHVEKTTKDVESGVKDLKNGKFGSGDEKFANFGRFMQGLQGDESDHKLAVNGKVTNMEEFVDALDQVFGGTMFRNMFEDWKKNPNKH
;
A
#
# COMPACT_ATOMS: atom_id res chain seq x y z
N GLU A 1 -26.97 -5.46 45.68
CA GLU A 1 -25.99 -6.43 46.17
C GLU A 1 -26.12 -7.71 45.35
N VAL A 2 -25.12 -8.33 44.71
CA VAL A 2 -23.68 -8.11 44.50
C VAL A 2 -23.34 -8.78 43.15
N ALA A 3 -22.37 -8.22 42.42
CA ALA A 3 -21.83 -8.67 41.14
C ALA A 3 -20.99 -9.96 41.21
N ASN A 4 -20.77 -10.63 40.07
CA ASN A 4 -19.40 -10.84 39.55
C ASN A 4 -19.33 -11.30 38.09
N PHE A 5 -18.26 -10.81 37.45
CA PHE A 5 -17.82 -10.92 36.07
C PHE A 5 -17.19 -12.28 35.72
N THR A 6 -17.36 -12.70 34.46
CA THR A 6 -16.26 -13.25 33.63
C THR A 6 -16.58 -13.02 32.14
N GLN A 7 -15.55 -12.59 31.40
CA GLN A 7 -15.56 -12.04 30.03
C GLN A 7 -16.04 -13.01 28.93
N PRO A 8 -16.39 -12.52 27.72
CA PRO A 8 -16.20 -13.28 26.49
C PRO A 8 -15.06 -12.69 25.64
N GLN A 9 -14.10 -13.57 25.35
CA GLN A 9 -13.20 -13.50 24.21
C GLN A 9 -14.00 -13.43 22.91
N GLU A 10 -13.61 -12.50 22.04
CA GLU A 10 -13.30 -12.79 20.64
C GLU A 10 -14.08 -13.95 20.02
N GLU A 11 -15.22 -13.70 19.37
CA GLU A 11 -15.59 -14.49 18.20
C GLU A 11 -16.57 -13.74 17.28
N LEU A 12 -16.07 -13.56 16.07
CA LEU A 12 -16.75 -13.90 14.82
C LEU A 12 -17.77 -12.89 14.30
N LEU A 13 -17.17 -11.91 13.62
CA LEU A 13 -17.67 -11.33 12.39
C LEU A 13 -18.53 -12.32 11.60
N ARG A 14 -19.79 -11.94 11.45
CA ARG A 14 -20.73 -12.44 10.46
C ARG A 14 -20.16 -12.19 9.05
N LEU A 15 -19.43 -13.16 8.52
CA LEU A 15 -19.43 -13.39 7.07
C LEU A 15 -20.87 -13.75 6.70
N ARG A 16 -21.48 -12.91 5.85
CA ARG A 16 -22.73 -13.26 5.19
C ARG A 16 -22.45 -14.44 4.27
N GLU A 17 -22.97 -15.60 4.64
CA GLU A 17 -23.33 -16.64 3.69
C GLU A 17 -24.48 -16.14 2.82
N ASP A 18 -24.31 -16.29 1.51
CA ASP A 18 -25.16 -17.11 0.62
C ASP A 18 -24.93 -16.58 -0.80
N THR A 19 -24.10 -17.20 -1.64
CA THR A 19 -24.04 -18.65 -1.90
C THR A 19 -23.13 -19.45 -0.97
N THR A 20 -23.81 -20.37 -0.30
CA THR A 20 -23.47 -21.30 0.78
C THR A 20 -22.27 -22.25 0.59
N PRO A 21 -21.72 -22.75 1.72
CA PRO A 21 -20.92 -23.97 1.76
C PRO A 21 -21.80 -25.17 1.43
N SER A 22 -21.46 -25.89 0.37
CA SER A 22 -21.95 -27.25 0.12
C SER A 22 -20.73 -28.15 0.13
N GLY A 23 -20.68 -29.04 1.14
CA GLY A 23 -19.60 -29.97 1.34
C GLY A 23 -19.25 -30.78 0.10
N GLY A 24 -17.94 -31.01 -0.07
CA GLY A 24 -17.45 -32.04 -0.99
C GLY A 24 -16.27 -31.64 -1.88
N VAL A 25 -15.83 -30.37 -1.89
CA VAL A 25 -14.70 -29.96 -2.72
C VAL A 25 -13.49 -29.62 -1.85
N VAL A 26 -12.40 -30.34 -2.08
CA VAL A 26 -11.10 -30.14 -1.46
C VAL A 26 -10.53 -28.80 -1.94
N ASP A 27 -9.98 -28.00 -1.03
CA ASP A 27 -9.22 -26.78 -1.35
C ASP A 27 -8.18 -27.09 -2.46
N PRO A 28 -8.20 -26.41 -3.62
CA PRO A 28 -7.25 -26.64 -4.70
C PRO A 28 -5.77 -26.50 -4.31
N LEU A 29 -5.47 -25.87 -3.17
CA LEU A 29 -4.12 -25.69 -2.61
C LEU A 29 -3.79 -26.67 -1.48
N SER A 30 -4.67 -27.64 -1.18
CA SER A 30 -4.49 -28.61 -0.09
C SER A 30 -3.23 -29.47 -0.20
N MET A 31 -2.69 -29.62 -1.42
CA MET A 31 -1.51 -30.44 -1.68
C MET A 31 -0.19 -29.69 -1.44
N GLU A 32 -0.18 -28.38 -1.22
CA GLU A 32 1.04 -27.60 -0.95
C GLU A 32 1.31 -27.39 0.55
N TYR A 33 0.33 -27.67 1.42
CA TYR A 33 0.39 -27.42 2.85
C TYR A 33 0.07 -28.69 3.64
N HIS A 34 1.03 -29.62 3.69
CA HIS A 34 0.85 -30.95 4.26
C HIS A 34 0.53 -30.99 5.77
N ASP A 35 0.78 -29.87 6.48
CA ASP A 35 0.65 -29.79 7.94
C ASP A 35 -0.59 -28.98 8.38
N VAL A 36 -1.38 -28.48 7.42
CA VAL A 36 -2.51 -27.59 7.66
C VAL A 36 -3.73 -28.20 6.99
N SER A 37 -4.79 -28.45 7.78
CA SER A 37 -6.02 -29.04 7.23
C SER A 37 -6.59 -28.15 6.12
N PRO A 38 -7.07 -28.73 5.00
CA PRO A 38 -7.59 -27.99 3.84
C PRO A 38 -8.93 -27.28 4.09
N PHE A 39 -9.31 -27.15 5.35
CA PHE A 39 -10.53 -26.51 5.81
C PHE A 39 -10.24 -25.35 6.78
N ILE A 40 -8.99 -24.86 6.86
CA ILE A 40 -8.56 -23.85 7.83
C ILE A 40 -8.49 -22.45 7.18
N TYR A 41 -9.30 -21.53 7.69
CA TYR A 41 -9.30 -20.10 7.35
C TYR A 41 -8.16 -19.34 8.06
N SER A 42 -7.46 -18.43 7.36
CA SER A 42 -6.38 -17.59 7.91
C SER A 42 -5.29 -18.34 8.69
N ILE A 43 -5.01 -19.60 8.34
CA ILE A 43 -4.06 -20.49 9.06
C ILE A 43 -4.33 -20.48 10.57
N ASN A 44 -5.61 -20.44 10.97
CA ASN A 44 -6.03 -20.41 12.37
C ASN A 44 -5.51 -19.20 13.18
N ASN A 45 -5.12 -18.11 12.51
CA ASN A 45 -4.73 -16.84 13.14
C ASN A 45 -5.36 -15.63 12.42
N PRO A 46 -6.68 -15.42 12.59
CA PRO A 46 -7.41 -14.33 11.95
C PRO A 46 -7.06 -12.93 12.49
N ILE A 47 -6.23 -12.84 13.53
CA ILE A 47 -5.65 -11.58 14.02
C ILE A 47 -4.44 -11.16 13.15
N ARG A 48 -3.82 -12.11 12.43
CA ARG A 48 -2.60 -11.89 11.63
C ARG A 48 -2.81 -11.97 10.11
N PHE A 49 -3.85 -12.67 9.63
CA PHE A 49 -4.08 -12.86 8.19
C PHE A 49 -5.53 -12.60 7.80
N ILE A 50 -5.72 -11.72 6.82
CA ILE A 50 -7.00 -11.44 6.13
C ILE A 50 -6.73 -11.58 4.63
N ASP A 51 -7.54 -12.36 3.91
CA ASP A 51 -7.48 -12.51 2.46
C ASP A 51 -8.87 -12.78 1.86
N PRO A 52 -9.61 -11.76 1.38
CA PRO A 52 -10.90 -12.00 0.72
C PRO A 52 -10.85 -11.93 -0.81
N ASP A 53 -10.03 -11.07 -1.43
CA ASP A 53 -9.98 -10.91 -2.90
C ASP A 53 -8.72 -10.20 -3.44
N GLY A 54 -7.80 -9.81 -2.55
CA GLY A 54 -6.52 -9.21 -2.88
C GLY A 54 -6.58 -7.86 -3.62
N ASN A 55 -7.62 -7.02 -3.56
CA ASN A 55 -7.69 -5.77 -4.36
C ASN A 55 -8.20 -4.54 -3.57
N GLN A 56 -7.75 -4.29 -2.34
CA GLN A 56 -8.35 -3.27 -1.45
C GLN A 56 -7.28 -2.48 -0.69
N VAL A 57 -7.64 -1.40 0.01
CA VAL A 57 -6.73 -0.68 0.93
C VAL A 57 -6.88 -1.23 2.34
N TRP A 58 -5.76 -1.48 3.03
CA TRP A 58 -5.76 -2.14 4.35
C TRP A 58 -5.02 -1.33 5.42
N ASP A 59 -5.65 -1.21 6.59
CA ASP A 59 -4.99 -0.81 7.84
C ASP A 59 -4.59 -2.07 8.62
N MET A 60 -3.34 -2.50 8.44
CA MET A 60 -2.74 -3.62 9.18
C MET A 60 -1.81 -3.10 10.30
N THR A 61 -1.95 -1.83 10.67
CA THR A 61 -1.13 -1.25 11.73
C THR A 61 -1.53 -1.84 13.07
N THR A 62 -0.54 -2.28 13.85
CA THR A 62 -0.77 -2.86 15.19
C THR A 62 -0.28 -1.91 16.29
N ASP A 63 0.72 -1.08 15.96
CA ASP A 63 1.25 -0.04 16.83
C ASP A 63 0.22 1.10 17.02
N LYS A 64 0.01 1.52 18.27
CA LYS A 64 -0.96 2.55 18.63
C LYS A 64 -0.63 3.90 18.01
N ALA A 65 0.65 4.26 17.91
CA ALA A 65 1.06 5.50 17.29
C ALA A 65 0.78 5.48 15.79
N HIS A 66 0.97 4.35 15.12
CA HIS A 66 0.70 4.21 13.69
C HIS A 66 -0.80 4.31 13.41
N LYS A 67 -1.66 3.66 14.21
CA LYS A 67 -3.12 3.81 14.12
C LYS A 67 -3.55 5.27 14.26
N SER A 68 -2.99 5.97 15.26
CA SER A 68 -3.30 7.38 15.49
C SER A 68 -2.80 8.26 14.34
N ALA A 69 -1.63 7.96 13.79
CA ALA A 69 -1.07 8.66 12.65
C ALA A 69 -1.88 8.43 11.38
N LEU A 70 -2.27 7.19 11.07
CA LEU A 70 -3.12 6.89 9.91
C LEU A 70 -4.48 7.57 10.02
N ALA A 71 -5.07 7.62 11.22
CA ALA A 71 -6.30 8.38 11.45
C ALA A 71 -6.11 9.88 11.22
N LYS A 72 -5.01 10.47 11.70
CA LYS A 72 -4.69 11.88 11.44
C LYS A 72 -4.47 12.15 9.95
N PHE A 73 -3.71 11.27 9.29
CA PHE A 73 -3.46 11.33 7.84
C PHE A 73 -4.77 11.33 7.05
N ALA A 74 -5.67 10.37 7.32
CA ALA A 74 -6.97 10.26 6.68
C ALA A 74 -7.90 11.47 6.92
N ASN A 75 -7.64 12.27 7.97
CA ASN A 75 -8.39 13.49 8.28
C ASN A 75 -7.76 14.77 7.70
N THR A 76 -6.58 14.69 7.07
CA THR A 76 -6.04 15.80 6.27
C THR A 76 -6.66 15.80 4.87
N GLU A 77 -6.68 16.96 4.21
CA GLU A 77 -7.18 17.06 2.83
C GLU A 77 -6.37 16.18 1.88
N GLN A 78 -5.04 16.30 1.93
CA GLN A 78 -4.11 15.55 1.08
C GLN A 78 -4.16 14.05 1.37
N GLY A 79 -4.14 13.65 2.64
CA GLY A 79 -4.20 12.24 3.02
C GLY A 79 -5.54 11.59 2.68
N LYS A 80 -6.66 12.30 2.89
CA LYS A 80 -7.98 11.83 2.44
C LYS A 80 -8.05 11.69 0.92
N ALA A 81 -7.55 12.68 0.18
CA ALA A 81 -7.54 12.65 -1.28
C ALA A 81 -6.64 11.52 -1.82
N PHE A 82 -5.51 11.25 -1.18
CA PHE A 82 -4.66 10.10 -1.49
C PHE A 82 -5.40 8.78 -1.27
N LEU A 83 -5.93 8.55 -0.06
CA LEU A 83 -6.63 7.31 0.26
C LEU A 83 -7.85 7.08 -0.64
N ALA A 84 -8.59 8.15 -0.97
CA ALA A 84 -9.74 8.09 -1.87
C ALA A 84 -9.38 7.61 -3.29
N GLN A 85 -8.13 7.77 -3.74
CA GLN A 85 -7.73 7.27 -5.05
C GLN A 85 -7.64 5.74 -5.08
N TYR A 86 -7.36 5.08 -3.96
CA TYR A 86 -7.14 3.63 -3.87
C TYR A 86 -8.28 2.90 -3.15
N ALA A 87 -9.08 3.60 -2.36
CA ALA A 87 -10.21 3.01 -1.63
C ALA A 87 -11.30 2.49 -2.58
N LYS A 88 -11.96 1.41 -2.17
CA LYS A 88 -13.26 0.99 -2.71
C LYS A 88 -14.41 1.60 -1.93
N ALA A 89 -15.57 1.68 -2.57
CA ALA A 89 -16.80 2.08 -1.91
C ALA A 89 -17.11 1.15 -0.72
N GLY A 90 -17.26 1.75 0.46
CA GLY A 90 -17.48 1.06 1.73
C GLY A 90 -16.25 0.93 2.62
N ASP A 91 -15.04 1.16 2.09
CA ASP A 91 -13.80 1.07 2.87
C ASP A 91 -13.80 2.09 4.01
N VAL A 92 -13.25 1.68 5.16
CA VAL A 92 -13.03 2.55 6.32
C VAL A 92 -11.56 2.50 6.70
N ILE A 93 -10.84 3.60 6.50
CA ILE A 93 -9.39 3.68 6.67
C ILE A 93 -9.08 4.84 7.62
N GLY A 94 -8.32 4.58 8.69
CA GLY A 94 -8.05 5.61 9.70
C GLY A 94 -9.33 6.19 10.34
N GLY A 95 -10.43 5.42 10.35
CA GLY A 95 -11.74 5.86 10.83
C GLY A 95 -12.55 6.73 9.87
N VAL A 96 -12.06 6.97 8.64
CA VAL A 96 -12.78 7.70 7.59
C VAL A 96 -13.37 6.72 6.59
N ARG A 97 -14.67 6.86 6.29
CA ARG A 97 -15.38 6.06 5.29
C ARG A 97 -15.26 6.67 3.90
N PHE A 98 -15.06 5.82 2.90
CA PHE A 98 -15.05 6.18 1.48
C PHE A 98 -16.28 5.57 0.80
N ASP A 99 -17.11 6.39 0.16
CA ASP A 99 -18.40 5.95 -0.39
C ASP A 99 -18.39 5.73 -1.90
N ALA A 100 -17.22 5.90 -2.55
CA ALA A 100 -17.04 5.72 -3.98
C ALA A 100 -15.73 5.01 -4.26
N ASP A 101 -15.69 4.28 -5.38
CA ASP A 101 -14.47 3.67 -5.87
C ASP A 101 -13.49 4.74 -6.38
N GLY A 102 -12.25 4.66 -5.89
CA GLY A 102 -11.15 5.45 -6.37
C GLY A 102 -10.69 5.06 -7.78
N LYS A 103 -9.99 5.98 -8.45
CA LYS A 103 -9.40 5.73 -9.80
C LYS A 103 -8.50 4.49 -9.82
N TYR A 104 -7.77 4.25 -8.74
CA TYR A 104 -6.82 3.16 -8.56
C TYR A 104 -7.34 2.10 -7.58
N SER A 105 -8.65 1.97 -7.40
CA SER A 105 -9.27 0.98 -6.49
C SER A 105 -9.05 -0.49 -6.89
N HIS A 106 -8.47 -0.72 -8.07
CA HIS A 106 -8.00 -2.04 -8.51
C HIS A 106 -6.59 -2.36 -7.99
N GLN A 107 -5.86 -1.36 -7.47
CA GLN A 107 -4.55 -1.52 -6.84
C GLN A 107 -4.72 -1.80 -5.34
N ASN A 108 -3.65 -2.27 -4.70
CA ASN A 108 -3.64 -2.52 -3.25
C ASN A 108 -2.62 -1.60 -2.57
N VAL A 109 -3.01 -0.99 -1.46
CA VAL A 109 -2.11 -0.24 -0.57
C VAL A 109 -2.36 -0.71 0.85
N ALA A 110 -1.34 -1.23 1.51
CA ALA A 110 -1.45 -1.74 2.87
C ALA A 110 -0.41 -1.11 3.80
N PHE A 111 -0.85 -0.64 4.96
CA PHE A 111 0.00 -0.03 5.99
C PHE A 111 0.30 -1.04 7.10
N TYR A 112 1.58 -1.25 7.42
CA TYR A 112 2.04 -2.26 8.37
C TYR A 112 2.89 -1.63 9.49
N SER A 113 2.74 -2.15 10.71
CA SER A 113 3.73 -1.94 11.78
C SER A 113 4.80 -3.03 11.71
N HIS A 114 6.08 -2.65 11.61
CA HIS A 114 7.20 -3.59 11.51
C HIS A 114 8.40 -3.18 12.37
N SER A 115 9.14 -4.16 12.89
CA SER A 115 10.41 -3.90 13.57
C SER A 115 11.52 -3.80 12.51
N MET A 116 12.00 -2.59 12.28
CA MET A 116 12.94 -2.27 11.20
C MET A 116 13.89 -1.15 11.60
N ARG A 117 14.98 -1.00 10.84
CA ARG A 117 16.00 0.01 11.13
C ARG A 117 15.53 1.41 10.71
N ASN A 118 15.12 1.53 9.45
CA ASN A 118 14.64 2.76 8.80
C ASN A 118 13.26 3.14 9.36
N LYS A 119 12.83 4.40 9.21
CA LYS A 119 11.52 4.85 9.72
C LYS A 119 10.35 4.30 8.90
N GLY A 120 10.50 4.33 7.59
CA GLY A 120 9.54 3.87 6.61
C GLY A 120 10.20 3.07 5.50
N GLU A 121 9.42 2.24 4.81
CA GLU A 121 9.84 1.53 3.61
C GLU A 121 8.60 1.14 2.79
N THR A 122 8.61 1.45 1.50
CA THR A 122 7.55 1.04 0.57
C THR A 122 8.05 -0.07 -0.36
N TRP A 123 7.30 -1.17 -0.42
CA TRP A 123 7.56 -2.27 -1.35
C TRP A 123 6.51 -2.26 -2.45
N HIS A 124 6.96 -2.44 -3.70
CA HIS A 124 6.16 -2.26 -4.90
C HIS A 124 6.13 -3.57 -5.69
N TYR A 125 4.93 -4.06 -5.95
CA TYR A 125 4.73 -5.31 -6.68
C TYR A 125 3.76 -5.10 -7.84
N LEU A 126 4.08 -5.71 -8.96
CA LEU A 126 3.17 -5.88 -10.09
C LEU A 126 2.39 -7.18 -9.90
N ARG A 127 1.06 -7.09 -9.94
CA ARG A 127 0.20 -8.26 -9.98
C ARG A 127 -0.25 -8.55 -11.39
N THR A 128 -0.01 -9.78 -11.80
CA THR A 128 -0.40 -10.29 -13.12
C THR A 128 -1.24 -11.54 -12.97
N LYS A 129 -1.75 -12.07 -14.08
CA LYS A 129 -2.47 -13.36 -14.08
C LYS A 129 -1.57 -14.50 -13.56
N GLN A 130 -0.27 -14.43 -13.85
CA GLN A 130 0.76 -15.40 -13.49
C GLN A 130 1.36 -15.13 -12.11
N THR A 131 1.47 -13.86 -11.71
CA THR A 131 2.09 -13.43 -10.45
C THR A 131 1.05 -12.78 -9.54
N ARG A 132 -0.02 -13.51 -9.25
CA ARG A 132 -1.13 -13.00 -8.40
C ARG A 132 -0.66 -12.55 -7.01
N LYS A 133 0.36 -13.24 -6.47
CA LYS A 133 1.02 -12.89 -5.19
C LYS A 133 1.93 -11.65 -5.27
N GLY A 134 2.08 -11.05 -6.44
CA GLY A 134 2.95 -9.91 -6.70
C GLY A 134 4.35 -10.31 -7.20
N LEU A 135 4.82 -9.61 -8.23
CA LEU A 135 6.20 -9.66 -8.74
C LEU A 135 6.87 -8.33 -8.38
N PRO A 136 8.01 -8.31 -7.67
CA PRO A 136 8.72 -7.06 -7.43
C PRO A 136 9.00 -6.32 -8.75
N LEU A 137 8.85 -5.00 -8.77
CA LEU A 137 9.03 -4.23 -10.02
C LEU A 137 10.44 -4.42 -10.62
N THR A 138 11.44 -4.61 -9.77
CA THR A 138 12.83 -4.94 -10.12
C THR A 138 13.00 -6.28 -10.86
N GLN A 139 11.98 -7.13 -10.86
CA GLN A 139 11.96 -8.43 -11.54
C GLN A 139 11.07 -8.44 -12.78
N VAL A 140 10.43 -7.31 -13.14
CA VAL A 140 9.59 -7.22 -14.34
C VAL A 140 10.47 -7.29 -15.58
N THR A 141 10.25 -8.28 -16.44
CA THR A 141 11.02 -8.47 -17.68
C THR A 141 10.19 -8.16 -18.92
N GLY A 142 10.82 -8.04 -20.08
CA GLY A 142 10.08 -7.93 -21.34
C GLY A 142 9.14 -9.11 -21.60
N SER A 143 9.45 -10.31 -21.10
CA SER A 143 8.53 -11.44 -21.17
C SER A 143 7.27 -11.20 -20.33
N THR A 144 7.42 -10.71 -19.10
CA THR A 144 6.31 -10.33 -18.23
C THR A 144 5.39 -9.31 -18.93
N VAL A 145 5.98 -8.29 -19.56
CA VAL A 145 5.24 -7.24 -20.27
C VAL A 145 4.49 -7.80 -21.47
N ARG A 146 5.15 -8.64 -22.28
CA ARG A 146 4.56 -9.27 -23.46
C ARG A 146 3.40 -10.19 -23.11
N GLU A 147 3.57 -11.04 -22.11
CA GLU A 147 2.55 -12.01 -21.66
C GLU A 147 1.28 -11.33 -21.13
N ASN A 148 1.45 -10.14 -20.53
CA ASN A 148 0.34 -9.34 -20.02
C ASN A 148 -0.12 -8.26 -21.01
N GLN A 149 0.40 -8.26 -22.24
CA GLN A 149 0.01 -7.33 -23.31
C GLN A 149 0.07 -5.84 -22.90
N GLY A 150 0.96 -5.49 -21.97
CA GLY A 150 1.08 -4.14 -21.42
C GLY A 150 0.03 -3.75 -20.37
N GLU A 151 -0.86 -4.66 -19.94
CA GLU A 151 -1.79 -4.47 -18.82
C GLU A 151 -1.04 -4.60 -17.48
N LEU A 152 -0.33 -3.54 -17.08
CA LEU A 152 0.63 -3.57 -15.97
C LEU A 152 0.33 -2.55 -14.87
N GLU A 153 -0.91 -2.06 -14.82
CA GLU A 153 -1.36 -1.02 -13.90
C GLU A 153 -1.91 -1.59 -12.57
N ASN A 154 -2.02 -2.92 -12.45
CA ASN A 154 -2.44 -3.58 -11.20
C ASN A 154 -1.26 -3.72 -10.23
N LEU A 155 -1.00 -2.64 -9.51
CA LEU A 155 0.06 -2.56 -8.52
C LEU A 155 -0.42 -2.95 -7.11
N SER A 156 0.51 -3.41 -6.30
CA SER A 156 0.34 -3.63 -4.87
C SER A 156 1.49 -2.98 -4.12
N PHE A 157 1.16 -2.24 -3.08
CA PHE A 157 2.10 -1.51 -2.24
C PHE A 157 2.00 -1.97 -0.79
N SER A 158 3.14 -2.28 -0.20
CA SER A 158 3.26 -2.52 1.24
C SER A 158 4.06 -1.36 1.86
N VAL A 159 3.38 -0.54 2.66
CA VAL A 159 3.97 0.58 3.39
C VAL A 159 4.29 0.13 4.80
N TYR A 160 5.57 -0.06 5.09
CA TYR A 160 6.05 -0.47 6.41
C TYR A 160 6.44 0.75 7.23
N LEU A 161 5.99 0.77 8.49
CA LEU A 161 6.31 1.79 9.47
C LEU A 161 7.04 1.13 10.63
N LYS A 162 8.14 1.74 11.07
CA LYS A 162 8.92 1.29 12.23
C LYS A 162 8.13 1.39 13.54
N THR A 163 7.95 0.27 14.22
CA THR A 163 7.33 0.22 15.56
C THR A 163 8.08 1.07 16.59
N GLY A 164 7.35 1.65 17.53
CA GLY A 164 7.92 2.46 18.62
C GLY A 164 8.24 3.91 18.24
N MET A 165 7.88 4.37 17.04
CA MET A 165 7.86 5.78 16.71
C MET A 165 6.74 6.52 17.44
N ASP A 166 6.94 7.81 17.73
CA ASP A 166 5.83 8.65 18.16
C ASP A 166 4.85 8.95 17.00
N VAL A 167 3.68 9.51 17.35
CA VAL A 167 2.60 9.79 16.38
C VAL A 167 3.04 10.76 15.29
N ASN A 168 3.87 11.77 15.60
CA ASN A 168 4.25 12.78 14.63
C ASN A 168 5.29 12.24 13.64
N ASN A 169 6.27 11.49 14.13
CA ASN A 169 7.21 10.74 13.27
C ASN A 169 6.46 9.73 12.39
N SER A 170 5.49 9.02 12.95
CA SER A 170 4.67 8.07 12.18
C SER A 170 3.82 8.78 11.12
N LEU A 171 3.26 9.95 11.43
CA LEU A 171 2.41 10.73 10.53
C LEU A 171 3.21 11.30 9.35
N GLU A 172 4.38 11.87 9.62
CA GLU A 172 5.30 12.34 8.57
C GLU A 172 5.76 11.17 7.70
N THR A 173 6.10 10.03 8.29
CA THR A 173 6.50 8.82 7.55
C THR A 173 5.34 8.31 6.67
N ILE A 174 4.11 8.23 7.16
CA ILE A 174 2.95 7.83 6.34
C ILE A 174 2.78 8.75 5.14
N GLY A 175 2.90 10.07 5.34
CA GLY A 175 2.84 11.04 4.25
C GLY A 175 3.96 10.83 3.24
N HIS A 176 5.19 10.66 3.72
CA HIS A 176 6.36 10.37 2.90
C HIS A 176 6.13 9.14 2.01
N GLU A 177 5.85 7.98 2.62
CA GLU A 177 5.67 6.72 1.90
C GLU A 177 4.50 6.79 0.90
N SER A 178 3.41 7.46 1.28
CA SER A 178 2.24 7.62 0.43
C SER A 178 2.52 8.51 -0.79
N PHE A 179 3.04 9.72 -0.57
CA PHE A 179 3.15 10.72 -1.64
C PHE A 179 4.42 10.56 -2.48
N ILE A 180 5.54 10.21 -1.85
CA ILE A 180 6.85 10.13 -2.53
C ILE A 180 7.02 8.79 -3.23
N HIS A 181 6.52 7.69 -2.65
CA HIS A 181 6.71 6.36 -3.21
C HIS A 181 5.45 5.80 -3.90
N VAL A 182 4.32 5.71 -3.20
CA VAL A 182 3.11 5.06 -3.73
C VAL A 182 2.47 5.86 -4.87
N GLU A 183 2.12 7.13 -4.62
CA GLU A 183 1.46 7.98 -5.62
C GLU A 183 2.34 8.19 -6.85
N LYS A 184 3.62 8.43 -6.60
CA LYS A 184 4.63 8.65 -7.63
C LYS A 184 4.79 7.42 -8.53
N THR A 185 4.99 6.23 -7.96
CA THR A 185 5.10 4.99 -8.74
C THR A 185 3.83 4.74 -9.55
N THR A 186 2.66 4.94 -8.95
CA THR A 186 1.37 4.77 -9.63
C THR A 186 1.27 5.65 -10.88
N LYS A 187 1.63 6.94 -10.76
CA LYS A 187 1.64 7.88 -11.88
C LYS A 187 2.68 7.53 -12.95
N ASP A 188 3.87 7.10 -12.53
CA ASP A 188 4.94 6.72 -13.45
C ASP A 188 4.56 5.47 -14.25
N VAL A 189 3.96 4.46 -13.62
CA VAL A 189 3.47 3.27 -14.31
C VAL A 189 2.33 3.63 -15.27
N GLU A 190 1.35 4.44 -14.85
CA GLU A 190 0.28 4.91 -15.73
C GLU A 190 0.84 5.65 -16.96
N SER A 191 1.79 6.57 -16.75
CA SER A 191 2.43 7.32 -17.83
C SER A 191 3.25 6.39 -18.73
N GLY A 192 4.00 5.47 -18.15
CA GLY A 192 4.79 4.48 -18.86
C GLY A 192 3.92 3.60 -19.76
N VAL A 193 2.78 3.11 -19.25
CA VAL A 193 1.85 2.28 -20.02
C VAL A 193 1.28 3.06 -21.20
N LYS A 194 0.96 4.35 -21.02
CA LYS A 194 0.56 5.24 -22.13
C LYS A 194 1.68 5.39 -23.17
N ASP A 195 2.91 5.59 -22.70
CA ASP A 195 4.09 5.75 -23.56
C ASP A 195 4.45 4.46 -24.32
N LEU A 196 4.22 3.29 -23.72
CA LEU A 196 4.33 1.98 -24.37
C LEU A 196 3.30 1.85 -25.50
N LYS A 197 2.03 2.20 -25.25
CA LYS A 197 0.97 2.18 -26.26
C LYS A 197 1.24 3.15 -27.40
N ASN A 198 1.87 4.28 -27.11
CA ASN A 198 2.25 5.31 -28.08
C ASN A 198 3.60 5.01 -28.79
N GLY A 199 4.23 3.86 -28.54
CA GLY A 199 5.45 3.44 -29.23
C GLY A 199 6.73 4.16 -28.77
N LYS A 200 6.72 4.89 -27.66
CA LYS A 200 7.91 5.60 -27.14
C LYS A 200 9.00 4.66 -26.64
N PHE A 201 8.67 3.39 -26.39
CA PHE A 201 9.62 2.35 -26.00
C PHE A 201 10.22 1.59 -27.21
N GLY A 202 9.89 2.00 -28.44
CA GLY A 202 10.36 1.36 -29.67
C GLY A 202 9.29 0.47 -30.31
N SER A 203 9.72 -0.42 -31.21
CA SER A 203 8.86 -1.27 -32.03
C SER A 203 9.17 -2.77 -31.87
N GLY A 204 8.25 -3.62 -32.32
CA GLY A 204 8.42 -5.08 -32.26
C GLY A 204 8.54 -5.59 -30.81
N ASP A 205 9.38 -6.60 -30.59
CA ASP A 205 9.60 -7.17 -29.25
C ASP A 205 10.50 -6.30 -28.36
N GLU A 206 11.33 -5.43 -28.95
CA GLU A 206 12.26 -4.58 -28.20
C GLU A 206 11.52 -3.64 -27.24
N LYS A 207 10.33 -3.16 -27.64
CA LYS A 207 9.50 -2.29 -26.80
C LYS A 207 9.18 -2.90 -25.45
N PHE A 208 8.99 -4.22 -25.39
CA PHE A 208 8.69 -4.92 -24.15
C PHE A 208 9.92 -5.00 -23.25
N ALA A 209 11.10 -5.25 -23.81
CA ALA A 209 12.36 -5.24 -23.06
C ALA A 209 12.68 -3.84 -22.51
N ASN A 210 12.48 -2.80 -23.32
CA ASN A 210 12.66 -1.41 -22.90
C ASN A 210 11.67 -1.01 -21.81
N PHE A 211 10.41 -1.42 -21.92
CA PHE A 211 9.41 -1.19 -20.87
C PHE A 211 9.73 -1.95 -19.58
N GLY A 212 10.18 -3.20 -19.69
CA GLY A 212 10.63 -3.98 -18.52
C GLY A 212 11.76 -3.26 -17.77
N ARG A 213 12.76 -2.74 -18.49
CA ARG A 213 13.85 -1.93 -17.90
C ARG A 213 13.33 -0.65 -17.24
N PHE A 214 12.35 0.01 -17.85
CA PHE A 214 11.70 1.16 -17.24
C PHE A 214 11.04 0.79 -15.91
N MET A 215 10.23 -0.28 -15.87
CA MET A 215 9.58 -0.76 -14.63
C MET A 215 10.60 -1.12 -13.55
N GLN A 216 11.69 -1.77 -13.92
CA GLN A 216 12.78 -2.08 -12.98
C GLN A 216 13.44 -0.83 -12.40
N GLY A 217 13.51 0.26 -13.18
CA GLY A 217 14.06 1.54 -12.77
C GLY A 217 13.16 2.35 -11.84
N LEU A 218 11.90 1.95 -11.64
CA LEU A 218 10.97 2.60 -10.71
C LEU A 218 11.20 2.21 -9.24
N GLN A 219 12.34 1.60 -8.91
CA GLN A 219 12.68 1.34 -7.51
C GLN A 219 12.82 2.68 -6.78
N GLY A 220 11.90 2.92 -5.85
CA GLY A 220 11.49 4.25 -5.41
C GLY A 220 12.49 5.06 -4.60
N ASP A 221 13.73 4.62 -4.41
CA ASP A 221 14.63 5.29 -3.47
C ASP A 221 15.24 6.55 -4.09
N GLU A 222 16.22 6.41 -4.97
CA GLU A 222 17.04 7.57 -5.37
C GLU A 222 16.30 8.55 -6.30
N SER A 223 15.42 8.04 -7.18
CA SER A 223 14.75 8.87 -8.18
C SER A 223 13.59 9.67 -7.60
N ASP A 224 12.78 9.06 -6.72
CA ASP A 224 11.64 9.74 -6.10
C ASP A 224 12.12 10.74 -5.06
N HIS A 225 13.16 10.38 -4.27
CA HIS A 225 13.78 11.30 -3.32
C HIS A 225 14.35 12.53 -4.01
N LYS A 226 15.02 12.39 -5.16
CA LYS A 226 15.51 13.54 -5.96
C LYS A 226 14.38 14.46 -6.39
N LEU A 227 13.21 13.94 -6.76
CA LEU A 227 12.08 14.75 -7.18
C LEU A 227 11.44 15.48 -6.00
N ALA A 228 11.27 14.80 -4.87
CA ALA A 228 10.78 15.41 -3.63
C ALA A 228 11.71 16.51 -3.11
N VAL A 229 13.03 16.27 -3.09
CA VAL A 229 14.04 17.29 -2.72
C VAL A 229 13.94 18.53 -3.59
N ASN A 230 13.63 18.37 -4.88
CA ASN A 230 13.47 19.47 -5.84
C ASN A 230 12.06 20.09 -5.84
N GLY A 231 11.20 19.78 -4.85
CA GLY A 231 9.86 20.35 -4.71
C GLY A 231 8.86 19.89 -5.77
N LYS A 232 9.11 18.75 -6.43
CA LYS A 232 8.24 18.22 -7.49
C LYS A 232 7.15 17.26 -6.99
N VAL A 233 7.12 16.99 -5.68
CA VAL A 233 6.06 16.19 -5.04
C VAL A 233 5.16 17.14 -4.23
N THR A 234 4.29 17.86 -4.93
CA THR A 234 3.48 18.96 -4.35
C THR A 234 2.57 18.49 -3.23
N ASN A 235 1.97 17.31 -3.34
CA ASN A 235 1.09 16.77 -2.29
C ASN A 235 1.82 16.58 -0.94
N MET A 236 3.10 16.21 -0.96
CA MET A 236 3.90 16.10 0.27
C MET A 236 4.18 17.49 0.86
N GLU A 237 4.56 18.45 0.00
CA GLU A 237 4.81 19.84 0.42
C GLU A 237 3.55 20.45 1.06
N GLU A 238 2.39 20.31 0.40
CA GLU A 238 1.10 20.80 0.89
C GLU A 238 0.62 20.08 2.15
N PHE A 239 0.85 18.77 2.24
CA PHE A 239 0.52 17.98 3.43
C PHE A 239 1.31 18.47 4.64
N VAL A 240 2.62 18.68 4.48
CA VAL A 240 3.48 19.20 5.55
C VAL A 240 3.02 20.59 6.00
N ASP A 241 2.65 21.48 5.06
CA ASP A 241 2.09 22.79 5.39
C ASP A 241 0.76 22.68 6.14
N ALA A 242 -0.13 21.79 5.71
CA ALA A 242 -1.41 21.55 6.37
C ALA A 242 -1.22 21.03 7.80
N LEU A 243 -0.25 20.14 8.03
CA LEU A 243 0.09 19.66 9.36
C LEU A 243 0.59 20.80 10.26
N ASP A 244 1.52 21.62 9.78
CA ASP A 244 2.04 22.74 10.58
C ASP A 244 0.96 23.79 10.90
N GLN A 245 0.00 24.00 10.01
CA GLN A 245 -1.18 24.84 10.29
C GLN A 245 -2.08 24.25 11.39
N VAL A 246 -2.31 22.94 11.37
CA VAL A 246 -3.18 22.25 12.34
C VAL A 246 -2.52 22.12 13.71
N PHE A 247 -1.25 21.78 13.76
CA PHE A 247 -0.52 21.52 15.00
C PHE A 247 0.16 22.76 15.59
N GLY A 248 0.27 23.84 14.80
CA GLY A 248 0.92 25.08 15.17
C GLY A 248 2.45 24.98 15.14
N GLY A 249 3.09 25.88 14.40
CA GLY A 249 4.54 25.98 14.32
C GLY A 249 5.10 25.51 12.99
N THR A 250 6.32 24.98 13.00
CA THR A 250 7.06 24.52 11.80
C THR A 250 7.66 23.13 12.00
N MET A 251 7.08 22.32 12.89
CA MET A 251 7.63 21.03 13.29
C MET A 251 7.76 20.09 12.09
N PHE A 252 6.68 19.92 11.33
CA PHE A 252 6.64 18.99 10.20
C PHE A 252 7.49 19.51 9.04
N ARG A 253 7.48 20.84 8.79
CA ARG A 253 8.37 21.48 7.83
C ARG A 253 9.83 21.24 8.15
N ASN A 254 10.23 21.40 9.42
CA ASN A 254 11.60 21.16 9.85
C ASN A 254 11.99 19.69 9.69
N MET A 255 11.09 18.74 10.04
CA MET A 255 11.31 17.31 9.84
C MET A 255 11.54 16.98 8.36
N PHE A 256 10.68 17.51 7.47
CA PHE A 256 10.77 17.27 6.04
C PHE A 256 12.01 17.91 5.41
N GLU A 257 12.37 19.13 5.81
CA GLU A 257 13.60 19.80 5.35
C GLU A 257 14.87 19.12 5.87
N ASP A 258 14.86 18.58 7.08
CA ASP A 258 16.00 17.79 7.59
C ASP A 258 16.14 16.46 6.83
N TRP A 259 15.02 15.83 6.47
CA TRP A 259 15.02 14.69 5.57
C TRP A 259 15.59 15.06 4.18
N LYS A 260 15.17 16.18 3.58
CA LYS A 260 15.67 16.63 2.26
C LYS A 260 17.19 16.84 2.24
N LYS A 261 17.79 17.25 3.36
CA LYS A 261 19.25 17.38 3.49
C LYS A 261 19.97 16.03 3.58
N ASN A 262 19.28 14.98 4.05
CA ASN A 262 19.86 13.64 4.26
C ASN A 262 18.87 12.52 3.88
N PRO A 263 18.47 12.40 2.60
CA PRO A 263 17.41 11.46 2.20
C PRO A 263 17.76 10.00 2.50
N ASN A 264 19.05 9.65 2.51
CA ASN A 264 19.55 8.30 2.76
C ASN A 264 19.69 7.92 4.26
N LYS A 265 19.35 8.81 5.21
CA LYS A 265 19.51 8.57 6.66
C LYS A 265 18.23 8.10 7.37
N HIS A 266 17.09 8.16 6.71
CA HIS A 266 15.76 7.94 7.31
C HIS A 266 15.09 6.71 6.71
#